data_AF-A0A3R9RZL3-F1
#
_entry.id   AF-A0A3R9RZL3-F1
#
_cell.length_a   1.000
_cell.length_b   1.000
_cell.length_c   1.000
_cell.angle_alpha   90.00
_cell.angle_beta   90.00
_cell.angle_gamma   90.00
#
_symmetry.space_group_name_H-M   'P 1'
#
loop_
_entity.id
_entity.type
_entity.pdbx_description
1 polymer ?
#
loop_
_entity_poly.entity_id
_entity_poly.type
_entity_poly.pdbx_seq_one_letter_code
_entity_poly.pdbx_strand_id
1 'polypeptide(L)' 'MLQLILGGARSGKSRLAEQTAISMQLAVTYVATAQALDPEMQSRIVHHQNQRPAHWSLVEEPLFLAKTLQEIDRPN' A
#
# COMPACT_ATOMS: atom_id res chain seq x y z
N MET A 1 -6.95 -9.81 -11.88
CA MET A 1 -8.09 -9.90 -10.93
C MET A 1 -8.08 -8.64 -10.07
N LEU A 2 -9.21 -7.98 -9.87
CA LEU A 2 -9.34 -6.84 -8.95
C LEU A 2 -9.99 -7.32 -7.65
N GLN A 3 -9.44 -6.94 -6.50
CA GLN A 3 -9.94 -7.31 -5.18
C GLN A 3 -10.13 -6.07 -4.31
N LEU A 4 -11.30 -5.97 -3.67
CA LEU A 4 -11.61 -4.92 -2.70
C LEU A 4 -11.69 -5.53 -1.31
N ILE A 5 -10.88 -5.01 -0.37
CA ILE A 5 -10.85 -5.47 1.02
C ILE A 5 -11.40 -4.35 1.91
N LEU A 6 -12.52 -4.61 2.60
CA LEU A 6 -13.22 -3.66 3.47
C LEU A 6 -13.20 -4.11 4.93
N GLY A 7 -13.56 -3.22 5.85
CA GLY A 7 -13.53 -3.47 7.29
C GLY A 7 -13.25 -2.23 8.13
N GLY A 8 -13.61 -2.26 9.41
CA GLY A 8 -13.46 -1.13 10.35
C GLY A 8 -12.00 -0.71 10.61
N ALA A 9 -11.80 0.36 11.38
CA ALA A 9 -10.46 0.77 11.79
C ALA A 9 -9.76 -0.38 12.56
N ARG A 10 -8.46 -0.59 12.30
CA ARG A 10 -7.63 -1.62 12.97
C ARG A 10 -8.11 -3.09 12.82
N SER A 11 -8.98 -3.38 11.84
CA SER A 11 -9.45 -4.73 11.53
C SER A 11 -8.46 -5.65 10.79
N GLY A 12 -7.25 -5.17 10.49
CA GLY A 12 -6.22 -5.99 9.83
C GLY A 12 -6.28 -6.05 8.30
N LYS A 13 -7.06 -5.20 7.63
CA LYS A 13 -7.19 -5.17 6.15
C LYS A 13 -5.85 -5.13 5.41
N SER A 14 -4.95 -4.22 5.80
CA SER A 14 -3.65 -4.06 5.14
C SER A 14 -2.82 -5.33 5.25
N ARG A 15 -2.82 -5.97 6.43
CA ARG A 15 -2.12 -7.24 6.65
C ARG A 15 -2.66 -8.36 5.75
N LEU A 16 -3.98 -8.46 5.58
CA LEU A 16 -4.59 -9.44 4.68
C LEU A 16 -4.21 -9.19 3.21
N ALA A 17 -4.21 -7.93 2.78
CA ALA A 17 -3.80 -7.53 1.44
C ALA A 17 -2.33 -7.88 1.18
N GLU A 18 -1.45 -7.57 2.14
CA GLU A 18 -0.02 -7.87 2.06
C GLU A 18 0.25 -9.38 2.00
N GLN A 19 -0.41 -10.18 2.85
CA GLN A 19 -0.28 -11.64 2.82
C GLN A 19 -0.71 -12.24 1.47
N THR A 20 -1.77 -11.69 0.89
CA THR A 20 -2.25 -12.10 -0.43
C THR A 20 -1.24 -11.74 -1.53
N ALA A 21 -0.65 -10.55 -1.47
CA ALA A 21 0.38 -10.14 -2.42
C ALA A 21 1.67 -10.98 -2.30
N ILE A 22 2.10 -11.31 -1.07
CA ILE A 22 3.25 -12.18 -0.82
C ILE A 22 3.03 -13.57 -1.43
N SER A 23 1.83 -14.15 -1.28
CA SER A 23 1.56 -15.50 -1.79
C SER A 23 1.56 -15.59 -3.31
N MET A 24 1.35 -14.46 -4.01
CA MET A 24 1.40 -14.39 -5.48
C MET A 24 2.81 -14.47 -6.05
N GLN A 25 3.86 -14.20 -5.25
CA GLN A 25 5.27 -14.29 -5.67
C GLN A 25 5.59 -13.45 -6.93
N LEU A 26 4.88 -12.33 -7.10
CA LEU A 26 5.09 -11.36 -8.16
C LEU A 26 5.82 -10.13 -7.64
N ALA A 27 6.32 -9.29 -8.55
CA ALA A 27 6.76 -7.95 -8.20
C ALA A 27 5.56 -7.16 -7.64
N VAL A 28 5.75 -6.53 -6.48
CA VAL A 28 4.69 -5.77 -5.80
C VAL A 28 5.08 -4.29 -5.73
N THR A 29 4.17 -3.45 -6.19
CA THR A 29 4.23 -2.00 -5.97
C THR A 29 3.17 -1.62 -4.94
N TYR A 30 3.61 -1.11 -3.80
CA TYR A 30 2.74 -0.60 -2.75
C TYR A 30 2.45 0.88 -3.00
N VAL A 31 1.18 1.25 -3.16
CA VAL A 31 0.76 2.65 -3.33
C VAL A 31 0.10 3.14 -2.03
N ALA A 32 0.78 4.02 -1.31
CA ALA A 32 0.30 4.61 -0.08
C ALA A 32 -0.42 5.93 -0.37
N THR A 33 -1.71 6.01 -0.01
CA THR A 33 -2.53 7.21 -0.21
C THR A 33 -2.78 8.00 1.08
N ALA A 34 -2.33 7.49 2.23
CA ALA A 34 -2.54 8.13 3.53
C ALA A 34 -1.55 9.28 3.74
N GLN A 35 -2.03 10.39 4.32
CA GLN A 35 -1.19 11.53 4.69
C GLN A 35 -1.00 11.58 6.21
N ALA A 36 0.22 11.85 6.63
CA ALA A 36 0.61 11.90 8.04
C ALA A 36 0.25 13.25 8.69
N LEU A 37 -1.05 13.57 8.73
CA LEU A 37 -1.56 14.87 9.17
C LEU A 37 -1.53 15.05 10.70
N ASP A 38 -1.33 13.97 11.44
CA ASP A 38 -1.19 13.97 12.89
C ASP A 38 -0.08 12.99 13.36
N PRO A 39 0.43 13.15 14.60
CA PRO A 39 1.50 12.29 15.13
C PRO A 39 1.12 10.80 15.28
N GLU A 40 -0.15 10.49 15.50
CA GLU A 40 -0.61 9.09 15.56
C GLU A 40 -0.48 8.46 14.17
N MET A 41 -0.92 9.17 13.12
CA MET A 41 -0.83 8.72 11.74
C MET A 41 0.62 8.60 11.28
N GLN A 42 1.50 9.52 11.67
CA GLN A 42 2.96 9.42 11.42
C GLN A 42 3.53 8.13 12.01
N SER A 43 3.28 7.87 13.30
CA SER A 43 3.77 6.68 13.98
C SER A 43 3.26 5.40 13.32
N ARG A 44 2.01 5.42 12.85
CA ARG A 44 1.41 4.28 12.13
C ARG A 44 2.01 4.08 10.75
N ILE A 45 2.29 5.14 10.00
CA ILE A 45 2.96 5.04 8.70
C ILE A 45 4.34 4.41 8.87
N VAL A 46 5.12 4.86 9.86
CA VAL A 46 6.44 4.27 10.18
C VAL A 46 6.31 2.78 10.50
N HIS A 47 5.31 2.39 11.30
CA HIS A 47 5.06 0.98 11.61
C HIS A 47 4.76 0.16 10.35
N HIS A 48 3.92 0.66 9.45
CA HIS A 48 3.60 0.00 8.18
C HIS A 48 4.82 -0.09 7.25
N GLN A 49 5.62 0.97 7.15
CA GLN A 49 6.86 0.98 6.36
C GLN A 49 7.84 -0.09 6.86
N ASN A 50 7.95 -0.30 8.18
CA ASN A 50 8.83 -1.31 8.78
C ASN A 50 8.32 -2.76 8.62
N GLN A 51 7.00 -2.97 8.50
CA GLN A 51 6.43 -4.31 8.32
C GLN A 51 6.49 -4.79 6.87
N ARG A 52 6.54 -3.86 5.92
CA ARG A 52 6.56 -4.18 4.49
C ARG A 52 7.92 -4.78 4.09
N PRO A 53 7.94 -5.79 3.19
CA PRO A 53 9.19 -6.28 2.62
C PRO A 53 9.97 -5.17 1.90
N ALA A 54 11.26 -5.04 2.20
CA ALA A 54 12.11 -3.99 1.62
C ALA A 54 12.27 -4.06 0.09
N HIS A 55 12.04 -5.22 -0.52
CA HIS A 55 12.13 -5.42 -1.97
C HIS A 55 10.89 -4.93 -2.73
N TRP A 56 9.82 -4.51 -2.05
CA TRP A 56 8.65 -3.93 -2.70
C TRP A 56 8.92 -2.49 -3.09
N SER A 57 8.44 -2.09 -4.26
CA SER A 57 8.40 -0.67 -4.63
C SER A 57 7.37 0.07 -3.78
N LEU A 58 7.69 1.31 -3.38
CA LEU A 58 6.78 2.20 -2.65
C LEU A 58 6.52 3.44 -3.49
N VAL A 59 5.25 3.79 -3.64
CA VAL A 59 4.84 5.07 -4.20
C VAL A 59 3.88 5.73 -3.21
N GLU A 60 4.23 6.92 -2.76
CA GLU A 60 3.37 7.73 -1.89
C GLU A 60 2.61 8.74 -2.77
N GLU A 61 1.34 8.46 -3.05
CA GLU A 61 0.46 9.35 -3.84
C GLU A 61 -0.88 9.51 -3.11
N PRO A 62 -1.12 10.63 -2.43
CA PRO A 62 -2.34 10.85 -1.67
C PRO A 62 -3.54 11.28 -2.51
N LEU A 63 -3.33 11.89 -3.69
CA LEU A 63 -4.40 12.60 -4.41
C LEU A 63 -4.68 12.02 -5.80
N PHE A 64 -3.65 11.78 -6.60
CA PHE A 64 -3.77 11.45 -8.02
C PHE A 64 -3.59 9.95 -8.31
N LEU A 65 -4.21 9.08 -7.50
CA LEU A 65 -4.07 7.62 -7.58
C LEU A 65 -4.28 7.06 -8.99
N ALA A 66 -5.30 7.52 -9.72
CA ALA A 66 -5.59 7.03 -11.06
C ALA A 66 -4.45 7.31 -12.05
N LYS A 67 -3.84 8.50 -11.97
CA LYS A 67 -2.68 8.88 -12.80
C LYS A 67 -1.47 8.02 -12.43
N THR A 68 -1.21 7.85 -11.14
CA THR A 68 -0.09 7.03 -10.66
C THR A 68 -0.20 5.58 -11.08
N LEU A 69 -1.40 4.98 -11.04
CA LEU A 69 -1.61 3.63 -11.54
C LEU A 69 -1.30 3.51 -13.03
N GLN A 70 -1.68 4.50 -13.84
CA GLN A 70 -1.31 4.54 -15.26
C GLN A 70 0.20 4.67 -15.48
N GLU A 71 0.90 5.42 -14.64
CA GLU A 71 2.36 5.57 -14.73
C GLU A 71 3.09 4.28 -14.35
N ILE A 72 2.60 3.55 -13.33
CA ILE A 72 3.15 2.27 -12.89
C ILE A 72 2.92 1.16 -13.93
N ASP A 73 1.76 1.17 -14.59
CA ASP A 73 1.37 0.14 -15.57
C ASP A 73 1.98 0.36 -16.97
N ARG A 74 2.69 1.48 -17.19
CA ARG A 74 3.34 1.72 -18.49
C ARG A 74 4.39 0.64 -18.77
N PRO A 75 4.29 -0.08 -19.90
CA PRO A 75 5.40 -0.91 -20.35
C PRO A 75 6.60 0.00 -20.64
N ASN A 76 7.79 -0.42 -20.20
CA ASN A 76 9.06 0.21 -20.59
C ASN A 76 9.21 0.26 -22.11
#